data_AF-A0A976GX73-F1
#
_entry.id   AF-A0A976GX73-F1
#
_cell.length_a   1.000
_cell.length_b   1.000
_cell.length_c   1.000
_cell.angle_alpha   90.00
_cell.angle_beta   90.00
_cell.angle_gamma   90.00
#
_symmetry.space_group_name_H-M   'P 1'
#
loop_
_entity.id
_entity.type
_entity.pdbx_description
1 polymer ?
#
loop_
_entity_poly.entity_id
_entity_poly.type
_entity_poly.pdbx_seq_one_letter_code
_entity_poly.pdbx_strand_id
1 'polypeptide(L)'
;MNIEDKFDFHNCGNDDALSFSHAMLKIEKLKETVNRVLPENGLGQTLNQFLSQQALNIDVALTTDQTRRLYENWFGEGIDCEILRVGAQGWKKGKIKLKLNVTIEFCPDEPEVEETPENDESEASQPESPLDDLRRQLLNPENQPNNS
;
A
#
# COMPACT_ATOMS: atom_id res chain seq x y z
N MET A 1 14.42 6.97 -18.28
CA MET A 1 13.50 7.71 -17.40
C MET A 1 13.52 7.03 -16.03
N ASN A 2 13.96 7.72 -14.97
CA ASN A 2 14.02 7.13 -13.64
C ASN A 2 12.60 7.07 -13.06
N ILE A 3 12.20 5.92 -12.52
CA ILE A 3 10.93 5.77 -11.78
C ILE A 3 11.09 6.33 -10.35
N GLU A 4 12.28 6.85 -10.01
CA GLU A 4 12.66 7.37 -8.69
C GLU A 4 11.70 8.41 -8.09
N ASP A 5 10.98 9.18 -8.91
CA ASP A 5 9.97 10.16 -8.48
C ASP A 5 8.57 9.57 -8.25
N LYS A 6 8.41 8.24 -8.29
CA LYS A 6 7.11 7.55 -8.21
C LYS A 6 7.07 6.39 -7.23
N PHE A 7 8.05 6.32 -6.33
CA PHE A 7 8.06 5.36 -5.24
C PHE A 7 7.45 5.99 -3.99
N ASP A 8 6.40 5.35 -3.50
CA ASP A 8 5.82 5.64 -2.20
C ASP A 8 6.31 4.58 -1.21
N PHE A 9 6.67 5.00 0.00
CA PHE A 9 7.12 4.10 1.06
C PHE A 9 6.12 4.12 2.21
N HIS A 10 5.69 2.96 2.66
CA HIS A 10 4.77 2.81 3.79
C HIS A 10 5.42 1.96 4.87
N ASN A 11 5.44 2.49 6.10
CA ASN A 11 6.06 1.88 7.29
C ASN A 11 7.54 1.50 7.15
N CYS A 12 8.25 2.15 6.21
CA CYS A 12 9.67 1.92 5.98
C CYS A 12 10.32 3.11 5.25
N GLY A 13 11.64 3.20 5.29
CA GLY A 13 12.46 4.26 4.68
C GLY A 13 13.68 3.70 3.93
N ASN A 14 14.33 4.54 3.12
CA ASN A 14 15.42 4.11 2.24
C ASN A 14 16.61 3.46 2.97
N ASP A 15 16.94 3.97 4.16
CA ASP A 15 18.07 3.50 4.95
C ASP A 15 17.77 2.24 5.77
N ASP A 16 16.49 1.87 5.88
CA ASP A 16 16.09 0.68 6.63
C ASP A 16 16.60 -0.58 5.93
N ALA A 17 16.87 -1.61 6.73
CA ALA A 17 17.30 -2.91 6.24
C ALA A 17 16.17 -3.93 6.42
N LEU A 18 15.85 -4.63 5.33
CA LEU A 18 15.03 -5.83 5.35
C LEU A 18 15.92 -7.03 5.64
N SER A 19 15.52 -7.86 6.59
CA SER A 19 16.16 -9.14 6.88
C SER A 19 15.29 -10.29 6.39
N PHE A 20 15.88 -11.20 5.62
CA PHE A 20 15.27 -12.40 5.08
C PHE A 20 16.07 -13.61 5.52
N SER A 21 15.75 -14.22 6.66
CA SER A 21 16.42 -15.42 7.21
C SER A 21 17.96 -15.36 7.20
N HIS A 22 18.61 -15.68 6.06
CA HIS A 22 20.06 -15.68 5.87
C HIS A 22 20.58 -14.51 5.00
N ALA A 23 19.75 -13.52 4.64
CA ALA A 23 20.12 -12.40 3.79
C ALA A 23 19.58 -11.08 4.34
N MET A 24 20.26 -9.98 4.06
CA MET A 24 19.80 -8.63 4.42
C MET A 24 19.98 -7.69 3.24
N LEU A 25 19.03 -6.78 3.04
CA LEU A 25 19.02 -5.83 1.95
C LEU A 25 18.50 -4.48 2.43
N LYS A 26 19.20 -3.39 2.11
CA LYS A 26 18.65 -2.04 2.32
C LYS A 26 17.47 -1.77 1.39
N ILE A 27 16.48 -1.04 1.86
CA ILE A 27 15.30 -0.67 1.07
C ILE A 27 15.68 0.17 -0.15
N GLU A 28 16.68 1.04 -0.04
CA GLU A 28 17.26 1.76 -1.19
C GLU A 28 17.69 0.80 -2.32
N LYS A 29 18.38 -0.30 -1.99
CA LYS A 29 18.80 -1.30 -2.98
C LYS A 29 17.62 -2.04 -3.59
N LEU A 30 16.55 -2.27 -2.82
CA LEU A 30 15.31 -2.83 -3.34
C LEU A 30 14.67 -1.86 -4.35
N LYS A 31 14.56 -0.58 -3.99
CA LYS A 31 14.06 0.49 -4.88
C LYS A 31 14.86 0.54 -6.19
N GLU A 32 16.18 0.57 -6.11
CA GLU A 32 17.07 0.53 -7.28
C GLU A 32 16.85 -0.72 -8.15
N THR A 33 16.67 -1.88 -7.51
CA THR A 33 16.44 -3.14 -8.22
C THR A 33 15.10 -3.13 -8.96
N VAL A 34 14.03 -2.65 -8.31
CA VAL A 34 12.72 -2.50 -8.94
C VAL A 34 12.77 -1.48 -10.09
N ASN A 35 13.45 -0.35 -9.89
CA ASN A 35 13.71 0.65 -10.94
C ASN A 35 14.36 0.07 -12.19
N ARG A 36 15.28 -0.88 -12.02
CA ARG A 36 15.98 -1.55 -13.11
C ARG A 36 15.14 -2.65 -13.76
N VAL A 37 14.43 -3.44 -12.95
CA VAL A 37 13.64 -4.58 -13.41
C VAL A 37 12.45 -4.17 -14.25
N LEU A 38 11.73 -3.10 -13.88
CA LEU A 38 10.49 -2.73 -14.58
C LEU A 38 10.70 -2.40 -16.07
N PRO A 39 11.72 -1.61 -16.47
CA PRO A 39 12.05 -1.40 -17.88
C PRO A 39 12.60 -2.63 -18.61
N GLU A 40 13.34 -3.48 -17.91
CA GLU A 40 14.09 -4.60 -18.51
C GLU A 40 13.27 -5.88 -18.68
N ASN A 41 12.24 -6.10 -17.85
CA ASN A 41 11.45 -7.34 -17.83
C ASN A 41 10.21 -7.32 -18.75
N GLY A 42 10.15 -6.40 -19.71
CA GLY A 42 9.21 -6.50 -20.81
C GLY A 42 7.76 -6.15 -20.53
N LEU A 43 7.46 -5.37 -19.48
CA LEU A 43 6.09 -4.85 -19.27
C LEU A 43 5.53 -4.14 -20.51
N GLY A 44 6.35 -3.30 -21.16
CA GLY A 44 5.95 -2.64 -22.43
C GLY A 44 5.77 -3.63 -23.58
N GLN A 45 6.53 -4.73 -23.61
CA GLN A 45 6.41 -5.77 -24.62
C GLN A 45 5.14 -6.60 -24.42
N THR A 46 4.90 -7.07 -23.19
CA THR A 46 3.70 -7.82 -22.82
C THR A 46 2.43 -7.01 -23.10
N LEU A 47 2.42 -5.71 -22.77
CA LEU A 47 1.29 -4.83 -23.07
C LEU A 47 1.04 -4.74 -24.58
N ASN A 48 2.06 -4.47 -25.39
CA ASN A 48 1.92 -4.44 -26.86
C ASN A 48 1.41 -5.77 -27.39
N GLN A 49 1.97 -6.89 -26.92
CA GLN A 49 1.55 -8.22 -27.36
C GLN A 49 0.07 -8.48 -27.11
N PHE A 50 -0.44 -8.13 -25.92
CA PHE A 50 -1.86 -8.27 -25.60
C PHE A 50 -2.74 -7.34 -26.44
N LEU A 51 -2.30 -6.13 -26.73
CA LEU A 51 -3.03 -5.20 -27.61
C LEU A 51 -3.05 -5.68 -29.06
N SER A 52 -1.93 -6.21 -29.57
CA SER A 52 -1.86 -6.81 -30.91
C SER A 52 -2.81 -8.01 -31.05
N GLN A 53 -2.98 -8.81 -29.98
CA GLN A 53 -3.97 -9.90 -29.96
C GLN A 53 -5.42 -9.39 -30.06
N GLN A 54 -5.68 -8.15 -29.64
CA GLN A 54 -6.98 -7.48 -29.78
C GLN A 54 -7.12 -6.70 -31.09
N ALA A 55 -6.30 -7.02 -32.10
CA ALA A 55 -6.23 -6.35 -33.40
C ALA A 55 -5.82 -4.86 -33.35
N LEU A 56 -5.25 -4.41 -32.25
CA LEU A 56 -4.63 -3.08 -32.13
C LEU A 56 -3.12 -3.20 -32.34
N ASN A 57 -2.69 -3.15 -33.59
CA ASN A 57 -1.27 -3.17 -33.91
C ASN A 57 -0.70 -1.75 -33.85
N ILE A 58 -0.07 -1.43 -32.73
CA ILE A 58 0.58 -0.15 -32.51
C ILE A 58 1.98 -0.25 -33.11
N ASP A 59 2.23 0.51 -34.18
CA ASP A 59 3.54 0.53 -34.84
C ASP A 59 4.54 1.28 -33.95
N VAL A 60 5.36 0.50 -33.24
CA VAL A 60 6.43 1.01 -32.41
C VAL A 60 7.75 0.60 -33.07
N ALA A 61 8.43 1.57 -33.69
CA ALA A 61 9.60 1.38 -34.55
C ALA A 61 10.54 0.24 -34.09
N LEU A 62 10.57 -0.84 -34.88
CA LEU A 62 11.26 -2.09 -34.59
C LEU A 62 12.78 -1.93 -34.82
N THR A 63 13.54 -1.77 -33.75
CA THR A 63 15.01 -1.92 -33.74
C THR A 63 15.42 -2.92 -32.67
N THR A 64 16.68 -3.35 -32.68
CA THR A 64 17.24 -4.52 -31.96
C THR A 64 17.11 -4.53 -30.43
N ASP A 65 16.66 -3.45 -29.79
CA ASP A 65 16.44 -3.35 -28.33
C ASP A 65 14.96 -3.11 -28.01
N GLN A 66 14.12 -4.09 -28.37
CA GLN A 66 12.65 -3.97 -28.36
C GLN A 66 12.10 -3.73 -26.95
N THR A 67 12.60 -4.43 -25.94
CA THR A 67 11.99 -4.47 -24.61
C THR A 67 12.02 -3.11 -23.91
N ARG A 68 13.20 -2.47 -23.88
CA ARG A 68 13.41 -1.18 -23.22
C ARG A 68 12.72 -0.03 -23.97
N ARG A 69 12.78 -0.05 -25.31
CA ARG A 69 12.09 0.93 -26.16
C ARG A 69 10.57 0.89 -25.97
N LEU A 70 9.98 -0.30 -25.94
CA LEU A 70 8.53 -0.45 -25.73
C LEU A 70 8.12 0.06 -24.35
N TYR A 71 8.95 -0.18 -23.32
CA TYR A 71 8.73 0.40 -22.01
C TYR A 71 8.81 1.94 -22.04
N GLU A 72 9.83 2.51 -22.68
CA GLU A 72 9.99 3.97 -22.83
C GLU A 72 8.84 4.61 -23.61
N ASN A 73 8.28 3.94 -24.62
CA ASN A 73 7.15 4.47 -25.37
C ASN A 73 5.87 4.49 -24.54
N TRP A 74 5.55 3.39 -23.83
CA TRP A 74 4.35 3.34 -22.99
C TRP A 74 4.46 4.18 -21.72
N PHE A 75 5.58 4.12 -21.02
CA PHE A 75 5.74 4.68 -19.67
C PHE A 75 6.62 5.94 -19.63
N GLY A 76 7.22 6.32 -20.77
CA GLY A 76 8.16 7.43 -20.92
C GLY A 76 7.67 8.54 -21.84
N GLU A 77 7.96 8.47 -23.13
CA GLU A 77 7.71 9.54 -24.10
C GLU A 77 6.23 9.63 -24.53
N GLY A 78 5.51 8.52 -24.41
CA GLY A 78 4.14 8.39 -24.89
C GLY A 78 4.07 8.05 -26.37
N ILE A 79 2.98 7.40 -26.75
CA ILE A 79 2.72 6.93 -28.11
C ILE A 79 1.73 7.88 -28.76
N ASP A 80 2.01 8.32 -29.99
CA ASP A 80 1.11 9.18 -30.75
C ASP A 80 -0.25 8.48 -31.00
N CYS A 81 -1.33 9.22 -30.75
CA CYS A 81 -2.69 8.73 -30.93
C CYS A 81 -3.68 9.88 -31.19
N GLU A 82 -4.92 9.53 -31.51
CA GLU A 82 -6.03 10.47 -31.61
C GLU A 82 -7.15 10.02 -30.67
N ILE A 83 -7.86 10.98 -30.06
CA ILE A 83 -9.03 10.72 -29.22
C ILE A 83 -10.26 11.42 -29.79
N LEU A 84 -11.36 10.67 -29.89
CA LEU A 84 -12.69 11.22 -30.16
C LEU A 84 -13.51 11.16 -28.87
N ARG A 85 -13.80 12.32 -28.28
CA ARG A 85 -14.65 12.40 -27.08
C ARG A 85 -16.11 12.54 -27.49
N VAL A 86 -17.00 11.86 -26.79
CA VAL A 86 -18.45 12.04 -26.96
C VAL A 86 -18.82 13.52 -26.77
N GLY A 87 -19.56 14.07 -27.72
CA GLY A 87 -19.92 15.49 -27.75
C GLY A 87 -18.83 16.44 -28.28
N ALA A 88 -17.65 15.95 -28.66
CA ALA A 88 -16.63 16.75 -29.33
C ALA A 88 -16.90 16.87 -30.84
N GLN A 89 -16.46 17.98 -31.44
CA GLN A 89 -16.60 18.25 -32.87
C GLN A 89 -15.53 17.56 -33.75
N GLY A 90 -14.87 16.51 -33.25
CA GLY A 90 -13.90 15.76 -34.04
C GLY A 90 -12.80 15.06 -33.23
N TRP A 91 -11.91 14.40 -33.96
CA TRP A 91 -10.72 13.75 -33.43
C TRP A 91 -9.68 14.79 -32.98
N LYS A 92 -9.04 14.52 -31.84
CA LYS A 92 -7.95 15.33 -31.31
C LYS A 92 -6.66 14.53 -31.26
N LYS A 93 -5.64 14.98 -31.98
CA LYS A 93 -4.27 14.46 -31.91
C LYS A 93 -3.65 14.68 -30.55
N GLY A 94 -2.86 13.71 -30.10
CA GLY A 94 -2.11 13.76 -28.85
C GLY A 94 -1.23 12.54 -28.68
N LYS A 95 -0.81 12.29 -27.43
CA LYS A 95 -0.07 11.10 -27.05
C LYS A 95 -0.76 10.41 -25.88
N ILE A 96 -0.74 9.08 -25.87
CA ILE A 96 -1.09 8.26 -24.71
C ILE A 96 0.17 7.84 -23.96
N LYS A 97 0.15 7.99 -22.64
CA LYS A 97 1.24 7.58 -21.75
C LYS A 97 0.67 6.95 -20.50
N LEU A 98 1.24 5.84 -20.08
CA LEU A 98 0.94 5.19 -18.82
C LEU A 98 1.83 5.73 -17.71
N LYS A 99 1.24 5.96 -16.54
CA LYS A 99 1.96 6.32 -15.33
C LYS A 99 1.88 5.15 -14.36
N LEU A 100 3.05 4.62 -13.98
CA LEU A 100 3.19 3.60 -12.97
C LEU A 100 3.68 4.24 -11.67
N ASN A 101 2.96 4.03 -10.58
CA ASN A 101 3.42 4.34 -9.22
C ASN A 101 3.67 3.02 -8.51
N VAL A 102 4.75 2.94 -7.73
CA VAL A 102 5.15 1.73 -7.01
C VAL A 102 5.16 2.03 -5.53
N THR A 103 4.42 1.27 -4.75
CA THR A 103 4.41 1.40 -3.29
C THR A 103 5.21 0.24 -2.68
N ILE A 104 6.20 0.56 -1.86
CA ILE A 104 6.92 -0.42 -1.04
C ILE A 104 6.36 -0.30 0.38
N GLU A 105 5.73 -1.37 0.85
CA GLU A 105 5.10 -1.42 2.16
C GLU A 105 5.75 -2.51 3.02
N PHE A 106 6.11 -2.13 4.26
CA PHE A 106 6.45 -3.09 5.30
C PHE A 106 5.23 -3.31 6.20
N CYS A 107 4.80 -4.56 6.32
CA CYS A 107 3.67 -4.96 7.15
C CYS A 107 4.21 -5.64 8.42
N PRO A 108 4.33 -4.94 9.55
CA PRO A 108 4.69 -5.57 10.82
C PRO A 108 3.56 -6.50 11.28
N ASP A 109 3.92 -7.59 11.94
CA ASP A 109 2.95 -8.47 12.58
C ASP A 109 2.21 -7.72 13.70
N GLU A 110 0.94 -8.06 13.92
CA GLU A 110 0.20 -7.55 15.09
C GLU A 110 0.89 -8.03 16.37
N PRO A 111 1.03 -7.18 17.40
CA PRO A 111 1.63 -7.59 18.64
C PRO A 111 0.81 -8.75 19.24
N GLU A 112 1.46 -9.87 19.52
CA GLU A 112 0.86 -10.92 20.35
C GLU A 112 0.48 -10.27 21.68
N VAL A 113 -0.82 -10.19 21.96
CA VAL A 113 -1.30 -9.77 23.27
C VAL A 113 -0.84 -10.87 24.22
N GLU A 114 0.21 -10.59 25.00
CA GLU A 114 0.54 -11.44 26.14
C GLU A 114 -0.72 -11.52 27.00
N GLU A 115 -1.37 -12.69 27.01
CA GLU A 115 -2.40 -13.00 28.00
C GLU A 115 -1.71 -12.83 29.35
N THR A 116 -1.98 -11.69 29.99
CA THR A 116 -1.60 -11.49 31.39
C THR A 116 -2.26 -12.64 32.14
N PRO A 117 -1.50 -13.45 32.89
CA PRO A 117 -2.09 -14.58 33.59
C PRO A 117 -3.22 -14.03 34.46
N GLU A 118 -4.44 -14.49 34.19
CA GLU A 118 -5.57 -14.25 35.07
C GLU A 118 -5.10 -14.69 36.47
N ASN A 119 -5.01 -13.72 37.39
CA ASN A 119 -4.69 -13.94 38.78
C ASN A 119 -5.77 -14.86 39.37
N ASP A 120 -5.53 -16.17 39.33
CA ASP A 120 -6.19 -17.11 40.22
C ASP A 120 -5.58 -16.96 41.63
N GLU A 121 -6.47 -16.56 42.55
CA GLU A 121 -6.36 -16.59 44.02
C GLU A 121 -5.49 -15.54 44.74
N SER A 122 -6.15 -14.47 45.23
CA SER A 122 -6.17 -14.17 46.68
C SER A 122 -7.13 -13.02 47.02
N GLU A 123 -8.22 -13.34 47.71
CA GLU A 123 -8.93 -12.42 48.59
C GLU A 123 -7.95 -11.88 49.66
N ALA A 124 -7.50 -10.64 49.54
CA ALA A 124 -7.26 -9.71 50.66
C ALA A 124 -6.70 -8.36 50.17
N SER A 125 -7.39 -7.28 50.54
CA SER A 125 -6.93 -5.87 50.55
C SER A 125 -6.77 -5.13 49.21
N GLN A 126 -7.88 -4.98 48.46
CA GLN A 126 -8.07 -3.76 47.68
C GLN A 126 -8.28 -2.60 48.67
N PRO A 127 -7.60 -1.43 48.52
CA PRO A 127 -8.01 -0.23 49.25
C PRO A 127 -9.44 0.10 48.83
N GLU A 128 -10.36 0.25 49.79
CA GLU A 128 -11.78 0.53 49.51
C GLU A 128 -11.89 1.66 48.48
N SER A 129 -12.52 1.36 47.34
CA SER A 129 -12.70 2.32 46.27
C SER A 129 -13.75 3.36 46.71
N PRO A 130 -13.60 4.65 46.39
CA PRO A 130 -14.60 5.68 46.71
C PRO A 130 -16.01 5.38 46.17
N LEU A 131 -16.12 4.47 45.20
CA LEU A 131 -17.38 4.00 44.61
C LEU A 131 -18.05 2.87 45.41
N ASP A 132 -17.33 2.18 46.30
CA ASP A 132 -17.90 1.12 47.14
C ASP A 132 -18.82 1.68 48.23
N ASP A 133 -18.55 2.89 48.72
CA ASP A 133 -19.45 3.60 49.65
C ASP A 133 -20.82 3.88 49.04
N LEU A 134 -20.88 4.21 47.74
CA LEU A 134 -22.14 4.45 47.03
C LEU A 134 -22.97 3.17 46.88
N ARG A 135 -22.31 2.03 46.66
CA ARG A 135 -22.99 0.73 46.59
C ARG A 135 -23.60 0.35 47.94
N ARG A 136 -22.89 0.58 49.05
CA ARG A 136 -23.40 0.33 50.41
C ARG A 136 -24.62 1.17 50.74
N GLN A 137 -24.68 2.42 50.28
CA GLN A 137 -25.85 3.28 50.49
C GLN A 137 -27.10 2.81 49.74
N LEU A 138 -26.95 2.22 48.55
CA LEU A 138 -28.08 1.71 47.77
C LEU A 138 -28.66 0.39 48.34
N LEU A 139 -27.87 -0.34 49.13
CA LEU A 139 -28.24 -1.65 49.70
C LEU A 139 -28.85 -1.55 51.11
N ASN A 140 -28.90 -0.37 51.73
CA ASN A 140 -29.54 -0.14 53.04
C ASN A 140 -30.92 0.55 52.91
N PRO A 141 -32.03 -0.21 52.80
CA PRO A 141 -33.37 0.35 52.80
C PRO A 141 -33.90 0.55 54.23
N GLU A 142 -33.31 1.45 55.01
CA GLU A 142 -33.88 1.86 56.31
C GLU A 142 -33.82 3.39 56.51
N ASN A 143 -34.46 4.13 55.61
CA ASN A 143 -35.04 5.44 55.91
C ASN A 143 -36.04 5.83 54.81
N GLN A 144 -37.19 5.14 54.75
CA GLN A 144 -38.39 5.75 54.17
C GLN A 144 -39.09 6.55 55.28
N PRO A 145 -39.35 7.86 55.10
CA PRO A 145 -40.10 8.64 56.08
C PRO A 145 -41.54 8.12 56.16
N ASN A 146 -42.00 7.82 57.38
CA ASN A 146 -43.40 7.55 57.70
C ASN A 146 -44.27 8.72 57.20
N ASN A 147 -45.11 8.45 56.19
CA ASN A 147 -46.23 9.33 55.87
C ASN A 147 -47.49 8.80 56.57
N SER A 148 -47.91 9.47 57.63
CA SER A 148 -49.30 9.59 58.09
C SER A 148 -49.50 10.96 58.70
#